data_AF-A0A7S2N2X8-F1
#
_entry.id   AF-A0A7S2N2X8-F1
#
_cell.length_a   1.000
_cell.length_b   1.000
_cell.length_c   1.000
_cell.angle_alpha   90.00
_cell.angle_beta   90.00
_cell.angle_gamma   90.00
#
_symmetry.space_group_name_H-M   'P 1'
#
loop_
_entity.id
_entity.type
_entity.pdbx_description
1 polymer ?
#
loop_
_entity_poly.entity_id
_entity_poly.type
_entity_poly.pdbx_seq_one_letter_code
_entity_poly.pdbx_strand_id
1 'polypeptide(L)'
;GGLLSAYDLSGDDTFLERADDLGSRLLKAFDSPSGIPYGQVNLKSGKASNLPWIGGNLAILAEFGTLQVEFRFLAQVTGKIEYAEKAERVFELMKEMEPPNGLYPYFVDNTNDKP
;
A
#
# COMPACT_ATOMS: atom_id res chain seq x y z
N GLY A 1 -1.70 0.40 -11.45
CA GLY A 1 -2.68 -0.06 -12.45
C GLY A 1 -2.29 0.35 -13.86
N GLY A 2 -2.83 1.46 -14.38
CA GLY A 2 -2.77 1.78 -15.82
C GLY A 2 -1.38 1.78 -16.48
N LEU A 3 -0.35 2.33 -15.81
CA LEU A 3 1.02 2.31 -16.34
C LEU A 3 1.56 0.87 -16.50
N LEU A 4 1.30 0.02 -15.52
CA LEU A 4 1.72 -1.38 -15.55
C LEU A 4 1.02 -2.16 -16.66
N SER A 5 -0.29 -1.93 -16.85
CA SER A 5 -1.03 -2.55 -17.96
C SER A 5 -0.55 -2.06 -19.32
N ALA A 6 -0.22 -0.76 -19.44
CA ALA A 6 0.34 -0.21 -20.68
C ALA A 6 1.69 -0.85 -21.00
N TYR A 7 2.58 -0.96 -20.00
CA TYR A 7 3.86 -1.67 -20.13
C TYR A 7 3.67 -3.12 -20.59
N ASP A 8 2.82 -3.89 -19.91
CA ASP A 8 2.61 -5.31 -20.22
C ASP A 8 2.08 -5.55 -21.64
N LEU A 9 1.21 -4.65 -22.13
CA LEU A 9 0.63 -4.74 -23.47
C LEU A 9 1.54 -4.21 -24.58
N SER A 10 2.38 -3.20 -24.31
CA SER A 10 3.20 -2.54 -25.34
C SER A 10 4.66 -2.97 -25.35
N GLY A 11 5.19 -3.44 -24.23
CA GLY A 11 6.64 -3.64 -24.02
C GLY A 11 7.45 -2.34 -23.96
N ASP A 12 6.81 -1.17 -23.81
CA ASP A 12 7.49 0.12 -23.73
C ASP A 12 7.93 0.43 -22.29
N ASP A 13 9.23 0.33 -22.05
CA ASP A 13 9.87 0.55 -20.74
C ASP A 13 9.57 1.94 -20.14
N THR A 14 9.20 2.94 -20.95
CA THR A 14 8.81 4.26 -20.45
C THR A 14 7.68 4.14 -19.42
N PHE A 15 6.71 3.24 -19.63
CA PHE A 15 5.61 3.04 -18.69
C PHE A 15 6.08 2.37 -17.40
N LEU A 16 7.02 1.42 -17.49
CA LEU A 16 7.62 0.77 -16.34
C LEU A 16 8.43 1.76 -15.50
N GLU A 17 9.26 2.59 -16.13
CA GLU A 17 10.03 3.64 -15.44
C GLU A 17 9.13 4.59 -14.64
N ARG A 18 8.00 5.00 -15.22
CA ARG A 18 7.02 5.85 -14.52
C ARG A 18 6.28 5.11 -13.43
N ALA A 19 5.96 3.83 -13.64
CA ALA A 19 5.32 3.01 -12.61
C ALA A 19 6.24 2.81 -11.40
N ASP A 20 7.53 2.57 -11.64
CA ASP A 20 8.55 2.42 -10.60
C ASP A 20 8.82 3.72 -9.84
N ASP A 21 8.94 4.87 -10.53
CA ASP A 21 9.05 6.18 -9.86
C ASP A 21 7.83 6.46 -8.96
N LEU A 22 6.62 6.20 -9.45
CA LEU A 22 5.40 6.37 -8.65
C LEU A 22 5.35 5.39 -7.47
N GLY A 23 5.62 4.11 -7.70
CA GLY A 23 5.62 3.07 -6.67
C GLY A 23 6.59 3.40 -5.54
N SER A 24 7.81 3.81 -5.86
CA SER A 24 8.85 4.15 -4.87
C SER A 24 8.45 5.32 -3.96
N ARG A 25 7.67 6.28 -4.48
CA ARG A 25 7.13 7.41 -3.70
C ARG A 25 5.95 6.97 -2.84
N LEU A 26 5.10 6.08 -3.34
CA LEU A 26 3.97 5.52 -2.59
C LEU A 26 4.43 4.63 -1.44
N LEU A 27 5.59 3.97 -1.55
CA LEU A 27 6.15 3.14 -0.48
C LEU A 27 6.34 3.88 0.85
N LYS A 28 6.46 5.22 0.81
CA LYS A 28 6.53 6.06 2.03
C LYS A 28 5.25 6.06 2.86
N ALA A 29 4.12 5.71 2.26
CA ALA A 29 2.87 5.55 3.00
C ALA A 29 2.93 4.39 4.01
N PHE A 30 3.75 3.36 3.76
CA PHE A 30 3.88 2.17 4.61
C PHE A 30 4.78 2.37 5.83
N ASP A 31 5.35 3.57 6.02
CA ASP A 31 6.23 3.87 7.15
C ASP A 31 5.41 4.27 8.41
N SER A 32 4.29 3.59 8.64
CA SER A 32 3.49 3.68 9.86
C SER A 32 4.01 2.70 10.92
N PRO A 33 3.74 2.93 12.22
CA PRO A 33 4.14 2.00 13.29
C PRO A 33 3.69 0.55 13.07
N SER A 34 2.45 0.35 12.61
CA SER A 34 1.91 -1.00 12.35
C SER A 34 2.42 -1.64 11.04
N GLY A 35 2.88 -0.82 10.09
CA GLY A 35 3.14 -1.24 8.71
C GLY A 35 1.92 -1.18 7.77
N ILE A 36 0.71 -0.91 8.28
CA ILE A 36 -0.46 -0.61 7.44
C ILE A 36 -0.32 0.82 6.90
N PRO A 37 -0.40 1.05 5.57
CA PRO A 37 -0.10 2.35 5.00
C PRO A 37 -1.07 3.44 5.43
N TYR A 38 -0.56 4.67 5.50
CA TYR A 38 -1.37 5.86 5.63
C TYR A 38 -2.22 6.11 4.37
N GLY A 39 -3.42 6.67 4.54
CA GLY A 39 -4.32 7.00 3.42
C GLY A 39 -3.84 8.16 2.52
N GLN A 40 -2.88 8.97 2.97
CA GLN A 40 -2.31 10.07 2.18
C GLN A 40 -0.79 10.07 2.24
N VAL A 41 -0.15 10.39 1.11
CA VAL A 41 1.29 10.62 1.03
C VAL A 41 1.60 11.76 0.07
N ASN A 42 2.50 12.65 0.47
CA ASN A 42 3.05 13.66 -0.40
C ASN A 42 4.17 13.06 -1.26
N LEU A 43 3.95 12.94 -2.56
CA LEU A 43 4.88 12.29 -3.50
C LEU A 43 6.25 12.99 -3.65
N LYS A 44 6.38 14.24 -3.18
CA LYS A 44 7.65 14.98 -3.21
C LYS A 44 8.40 14.91 -1.88
N SER A 45 7.70 15.10 -0.76
CA SER A 45 8.33 15.16 0.57
C SER A 45 8.33 13.83 1.31
N GLY A 46 7.54 12.84 0.87
CA GLY A 46 7.35 11.56 1.56
C GLY A 46 6.53 11.66 2.85
N LYS A 47 6.07 12.85 3.26
CA LYS A 47 5.22 13.00 4.44
C LYS A 47 3.88 12.28 4.20
N ALA A 48 3.52 11.40 5.12
CA ALA A 48 2.31 10.59 5.04
C ALA A 48 1.44 10.79 6.31
N SER A 49 0.13 10.67 6.14
CA SER A 49 -0.85 10.84 7.22
C SER A 49 -2.19 10.21 6.84
N ASN A 50 -3.02 9.87 7.82
CA ASN A 50 -4.41 9.53 7.54
C ASN A 50 -5.29 10.79 7.38
N LEU A 51 -6.51 10.57 6.92
CA LEU A 51 -7.49 11.63 6.76
C LEU A 51 -7.93 12.17 8.15
N PRO A 52 -7.98 13.50 8.37
CA PRO A 52 -8.35 14.05 9.68
C PRO A 52 -9.78 13.69 10.12
N TRP A 53 -10.72 13.55 9.19
CA TRP A 53 -12.13 13.29 9.48
C TRP A 53 -12.41 11.86 9.98
N ILE A 54 -11.48 10.92 9.78
CA ILE A 54 -11.54 9.55 10.34
C ILE A 54 -10.73 9.42 11.64
N GLY A 55 -10.35 10.53 12.27
CA GLY A 55 -9.61 10.52 13.55
C GLY A 55 -8.09 10.64 13.40
N GLY A 56 -7.55 10.64 12.19
CA GLY A 56 -6.12 10.86 11.92
C GLY A 56 -5.19 9.69 12.28
N ASN A 57 -5.66 8.72 13.08
CA ASN A 57 -4.98 7.47 13.40
C ASN A 57 -5.56 6.24 12.67
N LEU A 58 -6.70 6.39 11.99
CA LEU A 58 -7.38 5.27 11.31
C LEU A 58 -7.02 5.20 9.83
N ALA A 59 -6.82 3.98 9.33
CA ALA A 59 -6.71 3.63 7.92
C ALA A 59 -7.98 2.90 7.44
N ILE A 60 -8.29 2.99 6.15
CA ILE A 60 -9.51 2.41 5.56
C ILE A 60 -9.19 1.06 4.93
N LEU A 61 -9.95 0.02 5.30
CA LEU A 61 -9.74 -1.37 4.86
C LEU A 61 -9.59 -1.52 3.35
N ALA A 62 -10.47 -0.88 2.59
CA ALA A 62 -10.45 -0.97 1.13
C ALA A 62 -9.24 -0.26 0.51
N GLU A 63 -8.70 0.80 1.15
CA GLU A 63 -7.56 1.55 0.61
C GLU A 63 -6.27 0.73 0.74
N PHE A 64 -5.98 0.19 1.93
CA PHE A 64 -4.79 -0.63 2.12
C PHE A 64 -4.95 -2.07 1.60
N GLY A 65 -6.17 -2.56 1.47
CA GLY A 65 -6.49 -3.92 1.00
C GLY A 65 -6.58 -4.07 -0.51
N THR A 66 -6.36 -3.00 -1.28
CA THR A 66 -6.45 -3.00 -2.75
C THR A 66 -5.18 -2.45 -3.40
N LEU A 67 -4.02 -2.72 -2.80
CA LEU A 67 -2.70 -2.34 -3.34
C LEU A 67 -1.93 -3.54 -3.89
N GLN A 68 -2.35 -4.74 -3.49
CA GLN A 68 -1.53 -5.94 -3.57
C GLN A 68 -1.30 -6.39 -4.99
N VAL A 69 -2.29 -6.30 -5.88
CA VAL A 69 -2.12 -6.74 -7.27
C VAL A 69 -1.09 -5.87 -7.99
N GLU A 70 -1.21 -4.55 -7.84
CA GLU A 70 -0.31 -3.58 -8.46
C GLU A 70 1.11 -3.70 -7.93
N PHE A 71 1.28 -3.78 -6.61
CA PHE A 71 2.60 -3.83 -5.97
C PHE A 71 3.30 -5.17 -6.21
N ARG A 72 2.56 -6.29 -6.24
CA ARG A 72 3.11 -7.60 -6.60
C ARG A 72 3.60 -7.63 -8.04
N PHE A 73 2.80 -7.11 -8.97
CA PHE A 73 3.21 -7.07 -10.37
C PHE A 73 4.39 -6.13 -10.57
N LEU A 74 4.38 -4.94 -9.94
CA LEU A 74 5.51 -4.01 -9.98
C LEU A 74 6.80 -4.66 -9.44
N ALA A 75 6.74 -5.42 -8.34
CA ALA A 75 7.87 -6.18 -7.82
C ALA A 75 8.41 -7.19 -8.84
N GLN A 76 7.52 -7.93 -9.49
CA GLN A 76 7.88 -8.93 -10.50
C GLN A 76 8.62 -8.30 -11.69
N VAL A 77 8.14 -7.18 -12.22
CA VAL A 77 8.71 -6.58 -13.44
C VAL A 77 9.93 -5.69 -13.16
N THR A 78 10.07 -5.15 -11.95
CA THR A 78 11.24 -4.33 -11.56
C THR A 78 12.35 -5.14 -10.86
N GLY A 79 12.03 -6.32 -10.32
CA GLY A 79 12.90 -7.10 -9.44
C GLY A 79 13.00 -6.55 -8.01
N LYS A 80 12.25 -5.48 -7.67
CA LYS A 80 12.25 -4.84 -6.35
C LYS A 80 11.22 -5.48 -5.43
N ILE A 81 11.67 -6.45 -4.64
CA ILE A 81 10.81 -7.28 -3.79
C ILE A 81 10.07 -6.47 -2.71
N GLU A 82 10.60 -5.31 -2.31
CA GLU A 82 10.04 -4.48 -1.25
C GLU A 82 8.60 -3.99 -1.56
N TYR A 83 8.24 -3.89 -2.85
CA TYR A 83 6.87 -3.56 -3.25
C TYR A 83 5.90 -4.64 -2.80
N ALA A 84 6.20 -5.90 -3.13
CA ALA A 84 5.35 -7.04 -2.77
C ALA A 84 5.33 -7.24 -1.25
N GLU A 85 6.50 -7.22 -0.61
CA GLU A 85 6.62 -7.46 0.84
C GLU A 85 5.77 -6.49 1.66
N LYS A 86 5.87 -5.17 1.37
CA LYS A 86 5.09 -4.16 2.10
C LYS A 86 3.59 -4.29 1.85
N ALA A 87 3.17 -4.57 0.62
CA ALA A 87 1.75 -4.71 0.29
C ALA A 87 1.14 -6.01 0.88
N GLU A 88 1.89 -7.12 0.88
CA GLU A 88 1.42 -8.41 1.37
C GLU A 88 1.46 -8.52 2.90
N ARG A 89 2.42 -7.86 3.57
CA ARG A 89 2.49 -7.83 5.05
C ARG A 89 1.19 -7.38 5.70
N VAL A 90 0.43 -6.52 5.03
CA VAL A 90 -0.90 -6.08 5.48
C VAL A 90 -1.85 -7.26 5.70
N PHE A 91 -1.85 -8.28 4.83
CA PHE A 91 -2.72 -9.45 5.02
C PHE A 91 -2.30 -10.31 6.21
N GLU A 92 -1.00 -10.39 6.51
CA GLU A 92 -0.51 -11.07 7.70
C GLU A 92 -0.98 -10.36 8.97
N LEU A 93 -0.85 -9.02 9.00
CA LEU A 93 -1.33 -8.17 10.10
C LEU A 93 -2.85 -8.31 10.30
N MET A 94 -3.64 -8.28 9.22
CA MET A 94 -5.09 -8.49 9.32
C MET A 94 -5.43 -9.90 9.83
N LYS A 95 -4.65 -10.93 9.46
CA LYS A 95 -4.87 -12.28 9.97
C LYS A 95 -4.61 -12.38 11.49
N GLU A 96 -3.63 -11.64 12.00
CA GLU A 96 -3.31 -11.56 13.44
C GLU A 96 -4.42 -10.89 14.27
N MET A 97 -5.31 -10.09 13.67
CA MET A 97 -6.39 -9.38 14.37
C MET A 97 -7.55 -10.29 14.85
N GLU A 98 -7.65 -11.54 14.37
CA GLU A 98 -8.74 -12.48 14.68
C GLU A 98 -10.15 -11.83 14.65
N PRO A 99 -10.67 -11.45 13.47
CA PRO A 99 -11.89 -10.65 13.37
C PRO A 99 -13.11 -11.34 13.98
N PRO A 100 -13.93 -10.62 14.78
CA PRO A 100 -15.14 -11.19 15.38
C PRO A 100 -16.11 -11.64 14.29
N ASN A 101 -16.57 -12.89 14.38
CA ASN A 101 -17.45 -13.53 13.39
C ASN A 101 -16.90 -13.57 11.96
N GLY A 102 -15.58 -13.41 11.77
CA GLY A 102 -14.94 -13.39 10.45
C GLY A 102 -15.14 -12.09 9.67
N LEU A 103 -15.61 -11.01 10.31
CA LEU A 103 -15.83 -9.71 9.66
C LEU A 103 -14.73 -8.72 10.02
N TYR A 104 -14.04 -8.23 9.00
CA TYR A 104 -13.01 -7.20 9.19
C TYR A 104 -13.62 -5.82 9.42
N PRO A 105 -13.05 -5.02 10.35
CA PRO A 105 -13.52 -3.67 10.58
C PRO A 105 -13.21 -2.77 9.38
N TYR A 106 -14.09 -1.81 9.13
CA TYR A 106 -13.90 -0.83 8.05
C TYR A 106 -12.69 0.09 8.30
N PHE A 107 -12.43 0.42 9.57
CA PHE A 107 -11.31 1.23 10.01
C PHE A 107 -10.35 0.42 10.87
N VAL A 108 -9.06 0.68 10.73
CA VAL A 108 -7.99 0.03 11.49
C VAL A 108 -7.01 1.09 11.98
N ASP A 109 -6.61 1.06 13.26
CA ASP A 109 -5.59 1.99 13.77
C ASP A 109 -4.22 1.55 13.25
N ASN A 110 -3.53 2.40 12.48
CA ASN A 110 -2.21 2.07 11.95
C ASN A 110 -1.06 2.78 12.68
N THR A 111 -1.36 3.50 13.76
CA THR A 111 -0.41 4.32 14.54
C THR A 111 0.14 3.63 15.79
N ASN A 112 -0.36 2.45 16.12
CA ASN A 112 0.20 1.57 17.14
C ASN A 112 1.05 0.46 16.50
N ASP A 113 1.86 -0.24 17.30
CA ASP A 113 2.67 -1.38 16.82
C ASP A 113 1.82 -2.53 16.26
N LYS A 114 0.53 -2.59 16.62
CA LYS A 114 -0.43 -3.58 16.13
C LYS A 114 -1.74 -2.90 15.70
N PRO A 115 -2.37 -3.40 14.61
CA PRO A 115 -3.66 -2.93 14.13
C PRO A 115 -4.85 -3.32 15.01
#